data_AF-A0A7S3VWU5-F1
#
_entry.id   AF-A0A7S3VWU5-F1
#
_cell.length_a   1.000
_cell.length_b   1.000
_cell.length_c   1.000
_cell.angle_alpha   90.00
_cell.angle_beta   90.00
_cell.angle_gamma   90.00
#
_symmetry.space_group_name_H-M   'P 1'
#
loop_
_entity.id
_entity.type
_entity.pdbx_description
1 polymer ?
#
loop_
_entity_poly.entity_id
_entity_poly.type
_entity_poly.pdbx_seq_one_letter_code
_entity_poly.pdbx_strand_id
1 'polypeptide(L)'
;MVTLSTGRTLCIHSWEPPEEPSLAAALTGQWPKPIGLVLLVHGHGEHMGRYHHVASALCAKGYRVVGCDCWCYGQSEGALPPGDGCVRPFASHESNIDDLQSVVLDLVVPSAPSLPHFIYAHSMGGALALALLDRLVVRSAFWPQFRTVHFSGPMFSFSANGTFSADDFAGGGSLKLRLAARLFSWPCLGLRTSCAATEPGQRGRQTKDTRI
;
A
#
# COMPACT_ATOMS: atom_id res chain seq x y z
N MET A 1 1.80 0.15 22.16
CA MET A 1 2.41 -1.14 21.80
C MET A 1 1.33 -2.12 21.42
N VAL A 2 1.51 -2.85 20.33
CA VAL A 2 0.58 -3.90 19.87
C VAL A 2 1.39 -5.13 19.49
N THR A 3 0.99 -6.29 20.01
CA THR A 3 1.55 -7.58 19.60
C THR A 3 0.80 -8.08 18.37
N LEU A 4 1.54 -8.30 17.30
CA LEU A 4 1.03 -8.75 16.00
C LEU A 4 0.91 -10.28 15.95
N SER A 5 0.20 -10.78 14.94
CA SER A 5 0.12 -12.22 14.64
C SER A 5 1.49 -12.89 14.40
N THR A 6 2.53 -12.12 14.04
CA THR A 6 3.92 -12.60 13.96
C THR A 6 4.54 -12.91 15.33
N GLY A 7 3.86 -12.55 16.44
CA GLY A 7 4.36 -12.65 17.81
C GLY A 7 5.28 -11.50 18.22
N ARG A 8 5.55 -10.53 17.32
CA ARG A 8 6.34 -9.34 17.62
C ARG A 8 5.48 -8.21 18.15
N THR A 9 6.04 -7.41 19.06
CA THR A 9 5.38 -6.22 19.60
C THR A 9 5.95 -4.96 18.96
N LEU A 10 5.10 -4.21 18.26
CA LEU A 10 5.46 -2.94 17.64
C LEU A 10 4.81 -1.75 18.35
N CYS A 11 5.48 -0.61 18.30
CA CYS A 11 4.88 0.68 18.61
C CYS A 11 4.03 1.14 17.41
N ILE A 12 2.72 1.12 17.62
CA ILE A 12 1.74 1.63 16.66
C ILE A 12 1.39 3.06 17.06
N HIS A 13 1.41 3.94 16.07
CA HIS A 13 0.96 5.31 16.16
C HIS A 13 -0.31 5.49 15.34
N SER A 14 -1.28 6.19 15.91
CA SER A 14 -2.53 6.53 15.23
C SER A 14 -2.80 8.01 15.38
N TRP A 15 -3.23 8.64 14.29
CA TRP A 15 -3.70 10.00 14.26
C TRP A 15 -5.09 10.03 13.64
N GLU A 16 -5.99 10.73 14.30
CA GLU A 16 -7.37 10.90 13.85
C GLU A 16 -7.56 12.31 13.29
N PRO A 17 -8.46 12.50 12.31
CA PRO A 17 -8.95 13.82 11.94
C PRO A 17 -9.44 14.57 13.19
N PRO A 18 -9.21 15.89 13.29
CA PRO A 18 -9.69 16.67 14.41
C PRO A 18 -11.22 16.53 14.56
N GLU A 19 -11.67 16.29 15.79
CA GLU A 19 -13.10 16.17 16.10
C GLU A 19 -13.84 17.49 15.88
N GLU A 20 -13.17 18.62 16.10
CA GLU A 20 -13.77 19.96 15.97
C GLU A 20 -14.25 20.19 14.53
N PRO A 21 -15.58 20.25 14.32
CA PRO A 21 -16.12 20.45 13.00
C PRO A 21 -15.70 21.82 12.50
N SER A 22 -15.35 21.92 11.21
CA SER A 22 -15.35 23.23 10.55
C SER A 22 -16.69 23.93 10.83
N LEU A 23 -16.72 25.27 10.86
CA LEU A 23 -17.97 26.02 11.05
C LEU A 23 -19.09 25.50 10.13
N ALA A 24 -18.74 25.09 8.90
CA ALA A 24 -19.67 24.47 7.96
C ALA A 24 -20.25 23.11 8.43
N ALA A 25 -19.43 22.23 9.03
CA ALA A 25 -19.88 20.96 9.58
C ALA A 25 -20.72 21.13 10.86
N ALA A 26 -20.41 22.13 11.68
CA ALA A 26 -21.20 22.49 12.85
C ALA A 26 -22.61 22.98 12.46
N LEU A 27 -22.70 23.77 11.38
CA LEU A 27 -23.96 24.32 10.88
C LEU A 27 -24.85 23.28 10.18
N THR A 28 -24.29 22.20 9.63
CA THR A 28 -25.05 21.15 8.92
C THR A 28 -25.35 19.92 9.78
N GLY A 29 -24.79 19.84 10.99
CA GLY A 29 -24.91 18.65 11.85
C GLY A 29 -24.21 17.41 11.29
N GLN A 30 -23.41 17.56 10.23
CA GLN A 30 -22.64 16.48 9.61
C GLN A 30 -21.20 16.53 10.11
N TRP A 31 -20.90 15.65 11.06
CA TRP A 31 -19.55 15.47 11.57
C TRP A 31 -18.64 14.89 10.46
N PRO A 32 -17.42 15.42 10.28
CA PRO A 32 -16.51 14.91 9.27
C PRO A 32 -16.09 13.48 9.61
N LYS A 33 -16.74 12.50 9.00
CA LYS A 33 -16.30 11.10 9.05
C LYS A 33 -15.00 10.97 8.26
N PRO A 34 -14.04 10.13 8.68
CA PRO A 34 -12.82 9.92 7.91
C PRO A 34 -13.16 9.47 6.49
N ILE A 35 -12.51 10.08 5.50
CA ILE A 35 -12.74 9.78 4.08
C ILE A 35 -11.84 8.64 3.56
N GLY A 36 -10.91 8.18 4.40
CA GLY A 36 -9.93 7.14 4.10
C GLY A 36 -8.95 6.93 5.25
N LEU A 37 -8.15 5.87 5.15
CA LEU A 37 -7.07 5.59 6.10
C LEU A 37 -5.74 5.46 5.35
N VAL A 38 -4.71 6.15 5.84
CA VAL A 38 -3.34 6.12 5.32
C VAL A 38 -2.45 5.29 6.25
N LEU A 39 -1.85 4.23 5.72
CA LEU A 39 -0.74 3.54 6.35
C LEU A 39 0.56 4.29 6.05
N LEU A 40 1.21 4.82 7.07
CA LEU A 40 2.48 5.53 6.98
C LEU A 40 3.64 4.58 7.29
N VAL A 41 4.60 4.46 6.36
CA VAL A 41 5.81 3.64 6.48
C VAL A 41 7.05 4.52 6.42
N HIS A 42 7.85 4.53 7.49
CA HIS A 42 9.03 5.39 7.62
C HIS A 42 10.26 4.86 6.87
N GLY A 43 11.26 5.73 6.71
CA GLY A 43 12.55 5.42 6.09
C GLY A 43 13.56 4.76 7.04
N HIS A 44 14.72 4.40 6.49
CA HIS A 44 15.81 3.77 7.25
C HIS A 44 16.37 4.73 8.31
N GLY A 45 16.62 4.23 9.52
CA GLY A 45 17.17 5.05 10.61
C GLY A 45 16.20 6.06 11.22
N GLU A 46 14.92 5.99 10.84
CA GLU A 46 13.86 6.88 11.32
C GLU A 46 12.86 6.16 12.23
N HIS A 47 11.84 6.89 12.68
CA HIS A 47 10.70 6.39 13.44
C HIS A 47 9.52 7.35 13.28
N MET A 48 8.31 6.92 13.65
CA MET A 48 7.04 7.62 13.45
C MET A 48 6.98 9.02 14.09
N GLY A 49 7.76 9.26 15.15
CA GLY A 49 7.84 10.57 15.80
C GLY A 49 8.25 11.71 14.84
N ARG A 50 9.07 11.41 13.83
CA ARG A 50 9.49 12.38 12.79
C ARG A 50 8.36 12.74 11.82
N TYR A 51 7.36 11.87 11.71
CA TYR A 51 6.28 11.97 10.73
C TYR A 51 5.00 12.58 11.30
N HIS A 52 4.99 13.03 12.56
CA HIS A 52 3.81 13.64 13.16
C HIS A 52 3.25 14.80 12.30
N HIS A 53 4.11 15.66 11.77
CA HIS A 53 3.69 16.76 10.91
C HIS A 53 3.00 16.29 9.61
N VAL A 54 3.47 15.19 9.01
CA VAL A 54 2.84 14.56 7.83
C VAL A 54 1.48 13.99 8.20
N ALA A 55 1.41 13.23 9.31
CA ALA A 55 0.18 12.64 9.79
C ALA A 55 -0.87 13.72 10.09
N SER A 56 -0.49 14.78 10.80
CA SER A 56 -1.36 15.92 11.11
C SER A 56 -1.88 16.62 9.84
N ALA A 57 -1.04 16.81 8.83
CA ALA A 57 -1.46 17.39 7.55
C ALA A 57 -2.46 16.51 6.78
N LEU A 58 -2.34 15.18 6.90
CA LEU A 58 -3.31 14.23 6.33
C LEU A 58 -4.62 14.20 7.13
N CYS A 59 -4.54 14.23 8.46
CA CYS A 59 -5.69 14.33 9.35
C CYS A 59 -6.50 15.61 9.12
N ALA A 60 -5.83 16.75 8.90
CA ALA A 60 -6.50 18.01 8.53
C ALA A 60 -7.26 17.92 7.20
N LYS A 61 -6.93 16.95 6.33
CA LYS A 61 -7.64 16.65 5.07
C LYS A 61 -8.71 15.57 5.23
N GLY A 62 -8.99 15.11 6.45
CA GLY A 62 -10.02 14.11 6.74
C GLY A 62 -9.56 12.65 6.67
N TYR A 63 -8.25 12.39 6.61
CA TYR A 63 -7.73 11.02 6.63
C TYR A 63 -7.37 10.57 8.04
N ARG A 64 -7.74 9.34 8.37
CA ARG A 64 -7.12 8.63 9.49
C ARG A 64 -5.71 8.21 9.10
N VAL A 65 -4.74 8.30 9.99
CA VAL A 65 -3.37 7.85 9.73
C VAL A 65 -2.98 6.81 10.77
N VAL A 66 -2.46 5.69 10.29
CA VAL A 66 -1.85 4.65 11.13
C VAL A 66 -0.43 4.46 10.66
N GLY A 67 0.51 4.35 11.58
CA GLY A 67 1.89 4.02 11.28
C GLY A 67 2.47 3.13 12.38
N CYS A 68 3.57 2.45 12.08
CA CYS A 68 4.29 1.67 13.07
C CYS A 68 5.77 2.00 13.01
N ASP A 69 6.42 2.02 14.16
CA ASP A 69 7.88 1.93 14.17
C ASP A 69 8.26 0.53 13.70
N CYS A 70 9.06 0.44 12.65
CA CYS A 70 9.59 -0.82 12.15
C CYS A 70 10.42 -1.52 13.23
N TRP A 71 10.56 -2.84 13.13
CA TRP A 71 11.32 -3.62 14.12
C TRP A 71 12.77 -3.11 14.23
N CYS A 72 13.28 -2.98 15.46
CA CYS A 72 14.55 -2.34 15.80
C CYS A 72 14.62 -0.81 15.54
N TYR A 73 13.50 -0.14 15.28
CA TYR A 73 13.44 1.33 15.16
C TYR A 73 12.49 1.93 16.20
N GLY A 74 12.72 3.21 16.52
CA GLY A 74 11.83 3.99 17.36
C GLY A 74 11.57 3.35 18.73
N GLN A 75 10.30 3.12 19.02
CA GLN A 75 9.81 2.52 20.27
C GLN A 75 9.32 1.08 20.09
N SER A 76 9.40 0.50 18.89
CA SER A 76 9.13 -0.92 18.69
C SER A 76 10.21 -1.76 19.37
N GLU A 77 9.80 -2.89 19.97
CA GLU A 77 10.71 -3.70 20.80
C GLU A 77 12.01 -4.04 20.05
N GLY A 78 13.11 -3.94 20.82
CA GLY A 78 14.43 -3.53 20.34
C GLY A 78 15.23 -2.73 21.39
N ALA A 79 14.61 -2.28 22.50
CA ALA A 79 15.35 -1.82 23.68
C ALA A 79 16.26 -2.94 24.19
N LEU A 80 17.56 -2.68 24.18
CA LEU A 80 18.61 -3.59 24.59
C LEU A 80 18.39 -4.06 26.04
N PRO A 81 18.69 -5.31 26.42
CA PRO A 81 19.20 -5.53 27.76
C PRO A 81 20.50 -4.71 27.91
N PRO A 82 20.74 -4.03 29.05
CA PRO A 82 21.99 -3.32 29.27
C PRO A 82 23.12 -4.35 29.37
N GLY A 83 23.91 -4.47 28.30
CA GLY A 83 25.03 -5.41 28.23
C GLY A 83 25.42 -5.74 26.79
N ASP A 84 26.68 -5.43 26.47
CA ASP A 84 27.50 -6.03 25.43
C ASP A 84 27.15 -5.71 23.96
N GLY A 85 27.84 -4.71 23.42
CA GLY A 85 28.29 -4.67 22.02
C GLY A 85 27.23 -4.95 20.96
N CYS A 86 26.30 -4.02 20.77
CA CYS A 86 25.15 -4.18 19.90
C CYS A 86 25.51 -4.08 18.41
N VAL A 87 25.98 -5.18 17.84
CA VAL A 87 25.83 -5.46 16.42
C VAL A 87 24.86 -6.62 16.30
N ARG A 88 23.55 -6.35 16.39
CA ARG A 88 22.58 -7.31 15.84
C ARG A 88 22.49 -7.08 14.33
N PRO A 89 22.30 -8.15 13.53
CA PRO A 89 22.07 -8.01 12.11
C PRO A 89 20.86 -7.08 11.96
N PHE A 90 20.99 -6.05 11.11
CA PHE A 90 19.88 -5.21 10.67
C PHE A 90 18.61 -6.07 10.56
N ALA A 91 17.49 -5.62 11.15
CA ALA A 91 16.21 -6.26 10.94
C ALA A 91 16.05 -6.48 9.43
N SER A 92 15.98 -7.74 9.00
CA SER A 92 15.93 -8.01 7.56
C SER A 92 14.72 -7.31 6.97
N HIS A 93 14.84 -6.80 5.75
CA HIS A 93 13.69 -6.20 5.07
C HIS A 93 12.51 -7.16 5.04
N GLU A 94 12.76 -8.47 4.88
CA GLU A 94 11.73 -9.51 4.95
C GLU A 94 10.96 -9.52 6.28
N SER A 95 11.64 -9.44 7.42
CA SER A 95 10.99 -9.38 8.73
C SER A 95 10.13 -8.14 8.90
N ASN A 96 10.59 -6.98 8.42
CA ASN A 96 9.78 -5.76 8.43
C ASN A 96 8.56 -5.86 7.50
N ILE A 97 8.66 -6.62 6.40
CA ILE A 97 7.52 -6.85 5.51
C ILE A 97 6.51 -7.81 6.17
N ASP A 98 6.97 -8.87 6.85
CA ASP A 98 6.09 -9.75 7.64
C ASP A 98 5.29 -8.92 8.65
N ASP A 99 5.97 -8.04 9.40
CA ASP A 99 5.31 -7.23 10.42
C ASP A 99 4.36 -6.20 9.81
N LEU A 100 4.75 -5.52 8.72
CA LEU A 100 3.85 -4.61 8.01
C LEU A 100 2.62 -5.33 7.45
N GLN A 101 2.78 -6.57 6.97
CA GLN A 101 1.67 -7.41 6.54
C GLN A 101 0.71 -7.69 7.71
N SER A 102 1.23 -8.06 8.87
CA SER A 102 0.41 -8.23 10.06
C SER A 102 -0.23 -6.94 10.53
N VAL A 103 0.46 -5.79 10.48
CA VAL A 103 -0.17 -4.48 10.76
C VAL A 103 -1.36 -4.23 9.84
N VAL A 104 -1.23 -4.56 8.54
CA VAL A 104 -2.35 -4.40 7.60
C VAL A 104 -3.53 -5.31 7.96
N LEU A 105 -3.26 -6.59 8.20
CA LEU A 105 -4.28 -7.62 8.41
C LEU A 105 -4.94 -7.54 9.78
N ASP A 106 -4.15 -7.28 10.82
CA ASP A 106 -4.59 -7.33 12.21
C ASP A 106 -5.15 -5.98 12.69
N LEU A 107 -4.72 -4.86 12.09
CA LEU A 107 -5.07 -3.51 12.55
C LEU A 107 -5.73 -2.65 11.48
N VAL A 108 -5.07 -2.43 10.33
CA VAL A 108 -5.56 -1.46 9.33
C VAL A 108 -6.93 -1.89 8.79
N VAL A 109 -7.02 -3.10 8.24
CA VAL A 109 -8.25 -3.60 7.63
C VAL A 109 -9.40 -3.73 8.64
N PRO A 110 -9.21 -4.33 9.83
CA PRO A 110 -10.29 -4.42 10.82
C PRO A 110 -10.73 -3.06 11.38
N SER A 111 -9.82 -2.07 11.45
CA SER A 111 -10.14 -0.75 12.02
C SER A 111 -10.94 0.17 11.10
N ALA A 112 -10.94 -0.12 9.79
CA ALA A 112 -11.58 0.73 8.78
C ALA A 112 -12.10 -0.06 7.56
N PRO A 113 -12.91 -1.12 7.76
CA PRO A 113 -13.25 -2.08 6.69
C PRO A 113 -14.07 -1.51 5.54
N SER A 114 -14.68 -0.33 5.71
CA SER A 114 -15.48 0.35 4.69
C SER A 114 -14.78 1.57 4.06
N LEU A 115 -13.59 1.93 4.55
CA LEU A 115 -12.86 3.09 4.08
C LEU A 115 -11.80 2.69 3.05
N PRO A 116 -11.58 3.51 1.99
CA PRO A 116 -10.46 3.30 1.11
C PRO A 116 -9.13 3.41 1.89
N HIS A 117 -8.23 2.47 1.64
CA HIS A 117 -6.88 2.47 2.23
C HIS A 117 -5.87 3.10 1.29
N PHE A 118 -4.85 3.72 1.86
CA PHE A 118 -3.73 4.35 1.14
C PHE A 118 -2.43 3.99 1.85
N ILE A 119 -1.32 4.00 1.13
CA ILE A 119 0.01 3.88 1.74
C ILE A 119 0.80 5.15 1.44
N TYR A 120 1.44 5.73 2.46
CA TYR A 120 2.48 6.74 2.30
C TYR A 120 3.81 6.12 2.75
N ALA A 121 4.78 6.06 1.85
CA ALA A 121 6.03 5.35 2.08
C ALA A 121 7.24 6.23 1.74
N HIS A 122 8.14 6.42 2.70
CA HIS A 122 9.34 7.24 2.54
C HIS A 122 10.62 6.41 2.43
N SER A 123 11.53 6.73 1.51
CA SER A 123 12.85 6.09 1.40
C SER A 123 12.78 4.56 1.44
N MET A 124 13.43 3.90 2.41
CA MET A 124 13.35 2.45 2.66
C MET A 124 11.90 1.94 2.76
N GLY A 125 11.01 2.71 3.36
CA GLY A 125 9.60 2.39 3.44
C GLY A 125 8.96 2.19 2.06
N GLY A 126 9.48 2.85 1.02
CA GLY A 126 9.07 2.63 -0.37
C GLY A 126 9.34 1.20 -0.84
N ALA A 127 10.53 0.68 -0.58
CA ALA A 127 10.87 -0.72 -0.87
C ALA A 127 9.92 -1.65 -0.12
N LEU A 128 9.77 -1.45 1.20
CA LEU A 128 8.92 -2.28 2.05
C LEU A 128 7.47 -2.30 1.59
N ALA A 129 6.89 -1.13 1.28
CA ALA A 129 5.53 -0.99 0.78
C ALA A 129 5.34 -1.73 -0.56
N LEU A 130 6.36 -1.70 -1.42
CA LEU A 130 6.27 -2.35 -2.72
C LEU A 130 6.31 -3.90 -2.59
N ALA A 131 7.14 -4.47 -1.73
CA ALA A 131 7.09 -5.91 -1.47
C ALA A 131 5.86 -6.33 -0.67
N LEU A 132 5.37 -5.49 0.23
CA LEU A 132 4.09 -5.70 0.90
C LEU A 132 2.96 -5.84 -0.14
N LEU A 133 2.91 -4.96 -1.14
CA LEU A 133 1.95 -5.06 -2.23
C LEU A 133 2.13 -6.35 -3.05
N ASP A 134 3.36 -6.76 -3.39
CA ASP A 134 3.59 -8.06 -4.06
C ASP A 134 3.01 -9.22 -3.26
N ARG A 135 3.26 -9.25 -1.96
CA ARG A 135 2.76 -10.32 -1.09
C ARG A 135 1.24 -10.33 -0.99
N LEU A 136 0.63 -9.18 -0.68
CA LEU A 136 -0.82 -9.08 -0.50
C LEU A 136 -1.58 -9.33 -1.81
N VAL A 137 -1.11 -8.74 -2.90
CA VAL A 137 -1.88 -8.68 -4.14
C VAL A 137 -1.54 -9.83 -5.07
N VAL A 138 -0.25 -10.01 -5.34
CA VAL A 138 0.22 -10.95 -6.36
C VAL A 138 0.22 -12.37 -5.79
N ARG A 139 0.66 -12.54 -4.54
CA ARG A 139 0.85 -13.87 -3.96
C ARG A 139 -0.34 -14.38 -3.17
N SER A 140 -1.04 -13.53 -2.41
CA SER A 140 -2.20 -13.96 -1.61
C SER A 140 -3.56 -13.60 -2.21
N ALA A 141 -3.60 -12.89 -3.35
CA ALA A 141 -4.83 -12.44 -4.02
C ALA A 141 -5.79 -11.64 -3.10
N PHE A 142 -5.24 -11.03 -2.04
CA PHE A 142 -5.96 -10.24 -1.07
C PHE A 142 -5.73 -8.75 -1.36
N TRP A 143 -6.75 -8.06 -1.84
CA TRP A 143 -6.69 -6.61 -2.09
C TRP A 143 -7.43 -5.84 -0.99
N PRO A 144 -6.76 -5.36 0.07
CA PRO A 144 -7.41 -4.65 1.17
C PRO A 144 -7.73 -3.20 0.79
N GLN A 145 -8.66 -2.99 -0.14
CA GLN A 145 -9.18 -1.67 -0.53
C GLN A 145 -8.12 -0.58 -0.78
N PHE A 146 -6.86 -0.94 -1.02
CA PHE A 146 -5.81 0.04 -1.30
C PHE A 146 -6.16 0.75 -2.60
N ARG A 147 -6.29 2.07 -2.56
CA ARG A 147 -6.58 2.90 -3.74
C ARG A 147 -5.31 3.39 -4.38
N THR A 148 -4.30 3.72 -3.58
CA THR A 148 -3.05 4.33 -4.04
C THR A 148 -1.93 4.09 -3.05
N VAL A 149 -0.70 4.03 -3.57
CA VAL A 149 0.53 4.12 -2.78
C VAL A 149 1.30 5.36 -3.24
N HIS A 150 1.63 6.22 -2.28
CA HIS A 150 2.43 7.40 -2.48
C HIS A 150 3.86 7.15 -2.00
N PHE A 151 4.82 7.37 -2.89
CA PHE A 151 6.25 7.23 -2.62
C PHE A 151 6.91 8.60 -2.47
N SER A 152 7.53 8.84 -1.32
CA SER A 152 8.27 10.06 -1.01
C SER A 152 9.77 9.74 -0.97
N GLY A 153 10.52 10.16 -1.99
CA GLY A 153 11.93 9.84 -2.13
C GLY A 153 12.26 8.36 -1.96
N PRO A 154 11.63 7.44 -2.73
CA PRO A 154 11.69 6.01 -2.46
C PRO A 154 13.09 5.42 -2.71
N MET A 155 13.46 4.45 -1.89
CA MET A 155 14.63 3.60 -2.11
C MET A 155 14.22 2.43 -3.02
N PHE A 156 14.59 2.49 -4.29
CA PHE A 156 14.45 1.38 -5.23
C PHE A 156 15.78 1.08 -5.90
N SER A 157 16.02 -0.20 -6.15
CA SER A 157 17.12 -0.65 -7.01
C SER A 157 16.54 -1.54 -8.10
N PHE A 158 16.94 -1.28 -9.33
CA PHE A 158 16.52 -2.04 -10.50
C PHE A 158 17.77 -2.65 -11.14
N SER A 159 17.74 -3.94 -11.47
CA SER A 159 18.77 -4.58 -12.29
C SER A 159 18.12 -5.07 -13.58
N ALA A 160 18.62 -4.56 -14.71
CA ALA A 160 18.17 -4.96 -16.04
C ALA A 160 18.59 -6.40 -16.40
N ASN A 161 19.64 -6.92 -15.75
CA ASN A 161 20.25 -8.21 -16.09
C ASN A 161 19.97 -9.31 -15.06
N GLY A 162 19.18 -9.02 -14.03
CA GLY A 162 18.80 -9.99 -12.99
C GLY A 162 19.93 -10.44 -12.06
N THR A 163 21.18 -10.01 -12.30
CA THR A 163 22.31 -10.21 -11.40
C THR A 163 22.47 -8.99 -10.50
N PHE A 164 22.64 -9.25 -9.20
CA PHE A 164 22.93 -8.29 -8.15
C PHE A 164 24.09 -8.85 -7.34
N SER A 165 25.12 -8.05 -7.03
CA SER A 165 26.22 -8.47 -6.15
C SER A 165 25.86 -8.22 -4.69
N ALA A 166 26.46 -8.97 -3.77
CA ALA A 166 26.40 -8.67 -2.33
C ALA A 166 27.00 -7.28 -2.01
N ASP A 167 27.92 -6.80 -2.86
CA ASP A 167 28.62 -5.51 -2.69
C ASP A 167 27.76 -4.29 -3.04
N ASP A 168 26.70 -4.46 -3.84
CA ASP A 168 25.71 -3.39 -4.10
C ASP A 168 24.89 -3.03 -2.84
N PHE A 169 25.04 -3.82 -1.77
CA PHE A 169 24.20 -3.84 -0.55
C PHE A 169 24.96 -3.82 0.77
N ALA A 170 26.27 -3.50 0.78
CA ALA A 170 27.10 -3.55 1.99
C ALA A 170 26.64 -2.61 3.14
N GLY A 171 25.57 -1.81 2.97
CA GLY A 171 24.94 -0.98 3.99
C GLY A 171 23.61 -1.49 4.58
N GLY A 172 23.07 -2.65 4.15
CA GLY A 172 21.85 -3.21 4.72
C GLY A 172 20.74 -3.47 3.70
N GLY A 173 20.70 -4.71 3.19
CA GLY A 173 19.51 -5.41 2.70
C GLY A 173 18.99 -5.03 1.30
N SER A 174 19.20 -5.89 0.31
CA SER A 174 18.43 -5.82 -0.94
C SER A 174 17.03 -6.36 -0.76
N LEU A 175 15.99 -5.59 -1.04
CA LEU A 175 14.66 -6.14 -1.23
C LEU A 175 14.46 -6.50 -2.71
N LYS A 176 14.34 -7.80 -3.00
CA LYS A 176 14.21 -8.31 -4.37
C LYS A 176 12.74 -8.34 -4.77
N LEU A 177 12.34 -7.45 -5.66
CA LEU A 177 11.00 -7.45 -6.24
C LEU A 177 11.04 -7.85 -7.71
N ARG A 178 10.38 -8.95 -8.07
CA ARG A 178 10.08 -9.26 -9.47
C ARG A 178 8.77 -8.58 -9.84
N LEU A 179 8.85 -7.39 -10.44
CA LEU A 179 7.66 -6.72 -10.96
C LEU A 179 7.20 -7.43 -12.24
N ALA A 180 6.28 -8.38 -12.13
CA ALA A 180 5.54 -8.85 -13.29
C ALA A 180 4.53 -7.77 -13.66
N ALA A 181 4.91 -6.90 -14.58
CA ALA A 181 4.07 -5.83 -15.09
C ALA A 181 2.80 -6.42 -15.74
N ARG A 182 1.69 -6.48 -14.99
CA ARG A 182 0.34 -6.40 -15.57
C ARG A 182 -0.08 -4.94 -15.53
N LEU A 183 0.54 -4.16 -16.41
CA LEU A 183 0.05 -2.83 -16.74
C LEU A 183 -1.29 -3.01 -17.47
N PHE A 184 -2.37 -2.67 -16.77
CA PHE A 184 -3.74 -2.42 -17.24
C PHE A 184 -4.16 -2.98 -18.62
N SER A 185 -5.08 -3.94 -18.59
CA SER A 185 -6.19 -3.97 -19.55
C SER A 185 -7.50 -3.98 -18.78
N TRP A 186 -7.92 -2.82 -18.27
CA TRP A 186 -9.31 -2.64 -17.84
C TRP A 186 -10.10 -2.08 -19.02
N PRO A 187 -11.14 -2.77 -19.53
CA PRO A 187 -11.93 -2.25 -20.64
C PRO A 187 -12.69 -1.00 -20.16
N CYS A 188 -12.51 0.08 -20.90
CA CYS A 188 -13.28 1.31 -20.75
C CYS A 188 -14.77 1.00 -20.68
N LEU A 189 -15.48 1.73 -19.81
CA LEU A 189 -16.92 1.82 -19.73
C LEU A 189 -17.55 1.76 -21.14
N GLY A 190 -18.24 0.66 -21.44
CA GLY A 190 -19.15 0.58 -22.57
C GLY A 190 -20.35 1.48 -22.32
N LEU A 191 -20.24 2.74 -22.71
CA LEU A 191 -21.40 3.60 -22.97
C LEU A 191 -22.24 2.91 -24.03
N ARG A 192 -23.39 2.37 -23.61
CA ARG A 192 -24.46 1.95 -24.51
C ARG A 192 -24.86 3.16 -25.35
N THR A 193 -24.51 3.13 -26.63
CA THR A 193 -25.25 3.89 -27.64
C THR A 193 -25.83 2.87 -28.61
N SER A 194 -27.14 2.67 -28.48
CA SER A 194 -27.97 2.11 -29.53
C SER A 194 -27.91 3.07 -30.70
N CYS A 195 -27.37 2.63 -31.83
CA CYS A 195 -27.67 3.26 -33.11
C CYS A 195 -27.70 2.20 -34.20
N ALA A 196 -28.88 2.06 -34.78
CA ALA A 196 -29.18 1.16 -35.88
C ALA A 196 -28.27 1.42 -37.08
N ALA A 197 -27.78 0.35 -37.70
CA ALA A 197 -27.22 0.39 -39.04
C ALA A 197 -27.81 -0.77 -39.85
N THR A 198 -28.70 -0.36 -40.74
CA THR A 198 -29.30 -1.07 -41.87
C THR A 198 -28.31 -1.90 -42.68
N GLU A 199 -28.68 -3.14 -43.00
CA GLU A 199 -28.01 -3.96 -44.03
C GLU A 199 -28.17 -3.34 -45.43
N PRO A 200 -27.11 -3.31 -46.26
CA PRO A 200 -27.26 -3.11 -47.69
C PRO A 200 -27.26 -4.46 -48.40
N GLY A 201 -28.41 -4.80 -48.99
CA GLY A 201 -28.51 -5.88 -49.95
C GLY A 201 -27.73 -5.58 -51.23
N GLN A 202 -27.17 -6.63 -51.85
CA GLN A 202 -27.01 -6.69 -53.29
C GLN A 202 -27.45 -8.05 -53.84
N ARG A 203 -28.40 -7.94 -54.77
CA ARG A 203 -28.83 -8.88 -55.81
C ARG A 203 -27.60 -9.47 -56.51
N GLY A 204 -27.55 -10.68 -57.06
CA GLY A 204 -28.56 -11.64 -57.45
C GLY A 204 -28.00 -12.42 -58.65
N ARG A 205 -28.14 -13.75 -58.69
CA ARG A 205 -28.07 -14.52 -59.94
C ARG A 205 -28.84 -15.83 -59.79
N GLN A 206 -29.92 -15.94 -60.54
CA GLN A 206 -30.65 -17.18 -60.79
C GLN A 206 -29.79 -18.14 -61.62
N THR A 207 -29.88 -19.46 -61.42
CA THR A 207 -30.79 -20.37 -62.16
C THR A 207 -30.40 -21.84 -61.97
N LYS A 208 -31.45 -22.67 -61.85
CA LYS A 208 -31.63 -24.06 -62.35
C LYS A 208 -31.11 -25.25 -61.55
N ASP A 209 -32.11 -26.05 -61.13
CA ASP A 209 -32.26 -27.51 -61.28
C ASP A 209 -31.02 -28.38 -61.13
N THR A 210 -31.07 -29.40 -60.25
CA THR A 210 -31.35 -30.79 -60.67
C THR A 210 -31.74 -31.62 -59.43
N ARG A 211 -32.74 -32.49 -59.58
CA ARG A 211 -33.14 -33.55 -58.64
C ARG A 211 -32.03 -34.62 -58.54
N ILE A 212 -31.89 -35.24 -57.37
CA ILE A 212 -32.05 -36.68 -57.06
C ILE A 212 -31.86 -36.81 -55.54
#